data_AF-A0A832GYL5-F1
#
_entry.id   AF-A0A832GYL5-F1
#
_cell.length_a   1.000
_cell.length_b   1.000
_cell.length_c   1.000
_cell.angle_alpha   90.00
_cell.angle_beta   90.00
_cell.angle_gamma   90.00
#
_symmetry.space_group_name_H-M   'P 1'
#
loop_
_entity.id
_entity.type
_entity.pdbx_description
1 polymer ?
#
loop_
_entity_poly.entity_id
_entity_poly.type
_entity_poly.pdbx_seq_one_letter_code
_entity_poly.pdbx_strand_id
1 'polypeptide(L)'
;MKAGRKTVTLWLDEFIATFKPLLEPEQVLELAHGYYEGSSMLVWLDTGPVEVSVGTDYVVIEQRDYARLVEEMRRLRASARRGEKRKRS
;
A
#
# COMPACT_ATOMS: atom_id res chain seq x y z
N MET A 1 -5.17 -22.73 20.88
CA MET A 1 -4.47 -22.47 19.60
C MET A 1 -4.83 -21.05 19.16
N LYS A 2 -3.91 -20.08 19.23
CA LYS A 2 -4.19 -18.72 18.72
C LYS A 2 -4.30 -18.81 17.20
N ALA A 3 -5.40 -18.36 16.61
CA ALA A 3 -5.53 -18.23 15.16
C ALA A 3 -4.37 -17.36 14.65
N GLY A 4 -3.43 -17.95 13.91
CA GLY A 4 -2.32 -17.22 13.32
C GLY A 4 -2.89 -16.15 12.40
N ARG A 5 -2.61 -14.87 12.69
CA ARG A 5 -2.99 -13.78 11.79
C ARG A 5 -2.26 -14.03 10.48
N LYS A 6 -3.01 -14.23 9.39
CA LYS A 6 -2.43 -14.41 8.06
C LYS A 6 -1.82 -13.08 7.63
N THR A 7 -0.58 -13.11 7.17
CA THR A 7 0.15 -11.94 6.66
C THR A 7 0.56 -12.17 5.22
N VAL A 8 0.70 -11.08 4.48
CA VAL A 8 1.34 -11.03 3.17
C VAL A 8 2.67 -10.31 3.36
N THR A 9 3.72 -10.87 2.78
CA THR A 9 5.05 -10.24 2.74
C THR A 9 5.37 -9.92 1.29
N LEU A 10 5.77 -8.67 1.05
CA LEU A 10 6.22 -8.19 -0.25
C LEU A 10 7.63 -7.66 -0.12
N TRP A 11 8.41 -7.74 -1.19
CA TRP A 11 9.66 -6.97 -1.27
C TRP A 11 9.35 -5.48 -1.28
N LEU A 12 10.27 -4.67 -0.75
CA LEU A 12 10.04 -3.23 -0.59
C LEU A 12 9.85 -2.53 -1.94
N ASP A 13 10.60 -2.93 -2.96
CA ASP A 13 10.45 -2.44 -4.34
C ASP A 13 9.10 -2.84 -4.95
N GLU A 14 8.64 -4.07 -4.73
CA GLU A 14 7.33 -4.55 -5.16
C GLU A 14 6.19 -3.78 -4.46
N PHE A 15 6.32 -3.54 -3.15
CA PHE A 15 5.37 -2.76 -2.38
C PHE A 15 5.26 -1.34 -2.93
N ILE A 16 6.40 -0.65 -3.10
CA ILE A 16 6.43 0.70 -3.67
C ILE A 16 5.83 0.68 -5.08
N ALA A 17 6.28 -0.19 -5.98
CA ALA A 17 5.80 -0.23 -7.36
C ALA A 17 4.28 -0.48 -7.44
N THR A 18 3.75 -1.34 -6.57
CA THR A 18 2.33 -1.71 -6.56
C THR A 18 1.45 -0.62 -5.96
N PHE A 19 1.88 -0.03 -4.84
CA PHE A 19 1.04 0.86 -4.03
C PHE A 19 1.47 2.32 -4.08
N LYS A 20 2.49 2.71 -4.86
CA LYS A 20 2.91 4.12 -5.06
C LYS A 20 1.75 5.11 -5.25
N PRO A 21 0.65 4.81 -5.96
CA PRO A 21 -0.48 5.74 -6.08
C PRO A 21 -1.27 6.00 -4.78
N LEU A 22 -1.10 5.16 -3.75
CA LEU A 22 -1.68 5.30 -2.42
C LEU A 22 -0.70 5.89 -1.40
N LEU A 23 0.58 6.03 -1.76
CA LEU A 23 1.62 6.55 -0.88
C LEU A 23 1.80 8.05 -1.15
N GLU A 24 2.03 8.80 -0.09
CA GLU A 24 2.50 10.17 -0.22
C GLU A 24 3.92 10.17 -0.84
N PRO A 25 4.30 11.18 -1.65
CA PRO A 25 5.62 11.25 -2.24
C PRO A 25 6.76 11.10 -1.23
N GLU A 26 6.59 11.67 -0.04
CA GLU A 26 7.51 11.59 1.09
C GLU A 26 7.67 10.16 1.59
N GLN A 27 6.57 9.42 1.74
CA GLN A 27 6.60 8.02 2.17
C GLN A 27 7.36 7.15 1.16
N VAL A 28 7.24 7.43 -0.13
CA VAL A 28 8.01 6.70 -1.16
C VAL A 28 9.51 6.93 -0.99
N LEU A 29 9.92 8.17 -0.72
CA LEU A 29 11.33 8.51 -0.47
C LEU A 29 11.83 7.90 0.84
N GLU A 30 11.05 8.02 1.90
CA GLU A 30 11.37 7.45 3.22
C GLU A 30 11.53 5.92 3.16
N LEU A 31 10.64 5.22 2.45
CA LEU A 31 10.78 3.78 2.21
C LEU A 31 12.03 3.46 1.40
N ALA A 32 12.28 4.17 0.30
CA ALA A 32 13.44 3.92 -0.56
C ALA A 32 14.78 4.21 0.14
N HIS A 33 14.78 5.05 1.18
CA HIS A 33 15.96 5.43 1.95
C HIS A 33 16.05 4.70 3.31
N GLY A 34 15.16 3.75 3.60
CA GLY A 34 15.21 2.92 4.81
C GLY A 34 14.74 3.61 6.10
N TYR A 35 14.03 4.74 6.03
CA TYR A 35 13.59 5.49 7.22
C TYR A 35 12.70 4.65 8.16
N TYR A 36 11.88 3.76 7.59
CA TYR A 36 10.96 2.90 8.34
C TYR A 36 11.55 1.54 8.71
N GLU A 37 12.85 1.28 8.46
CA GLU A 37 13.44 -0.03 8.73
C GLU A 37 13.27 -0.43 10.20
N GLY A 38 12.65 -1.60 10.43
CA GLY A 38 12.35 -2.11 11.77
C GLY A 38 11.15 -1.44 12.46
N SER A 39 10.40 -0.60 11.74
CA SER A 39 9.26 0.18 12.26
C SER A 39 7.95 -0.13 11.53
N SER A 40 6.85 0.43 12.02
CA SER A 40 5.57 0.46 11.31
C SER A 40 5.36 1.78 10.59
N MET A 41 4.62 1.75 9.48
CA MET A 41 4.16 2.93 8.73
C MET A 41 2.65 2.87 8.54
N LEU A 42 1.98 4.03 8.53
CA LEU A 42 0.57 4.16 8.18
C LEU A 42 0.39 4.56 6.72
N VAL A 43 -0.42 3.80 5.98
CA VAL A 43 -0.94 4.17 4.66
C VAL A 43 -2.37 4.70 4.85
N TRP A 44 -2.60 5.96 4.48
CA TRP A 44 -3.91 6.59 4.64
C TRP A 44 -4.81 6.29 3.44
N LEU A 45 -5.90 5.56 3.70
CA LEU A 45 -6.96 5.29 2.72
C LEU A 45 -8.22 6.07 3.08
N ASP A 46 -9.10 6.30 2.10
CA ASP A 46 -10.43 6.90 2.34
C ASP A 46 -11.27 6.08 3.33
N THR A 47 -11.02 4.77 3.43
CA THR A 47 -11.69 3.87 4.37
C THR A 47 -11.05 3.81 5.76
N GLY A 48 -10.04 4.65 6.01
CA GLY A 48 -9.25 4.69 7.24
C GLY A 48 -7.84 4.11 7.06
N PRO A 49 -6.92 4.39 7.99
CA PRO A 49 -5.51 4.01 7.85
C PRO A 49 -5.32 2.49 7.85
N VAL A 50 -4.23 2.08 7.22
CA VAL A 50 -3.67 0.73 7.22
C VAL A 50 -2.28 0.80 7.83
N GLU A 51 -2.00 -0.01 8.84
CA GLU A 51 -0.65 -0.16 9.38
C GLU A 51 0.09 -1.28 8.64
N VAL A 52 1.33 -1.01 8.24
CA VAL A 52 2.25 -1.99 7.66
C VAL A 52 3.54 -2.02 8.46
N SER A 53 4.15 -3.19 8.62
CA SER A 53 5.46 -3.32 9.25
C SER A 53 6.55 -3.38 8.18
N VAL A 54 7.63 -2.63 8.35
CA VAL A 54 8.71 -2.49 7.39
C VAL A 54 9.98 -3.13 7.96
N GLY A 55 10.47 -4.17 7.30
CA GLY A 55 11.81 -4.73 7.51
C GLY A 55 12.83 -4.09 6.58
N THR A 56 14.07 -4.56 6.61
CA THR A 56 15.18 -4.03 5.80
C THR A 56 14.85 -4.00 4.30
N ASP A 57 14.31 -5.09 3.75
CA ASP A 57 14.01 -5.22 2.31
C ASP A 57 12.57 -5.66 2.00
N TYR A 58 11.70 -5.70 3.02
CA TYR A 58 10.36 -6.25 2.87
C TYR A 58 9.33 -5.51 3.71
N VAL A 59 8.07 -5.60 3.30
CA VAL A 59 6.92 -5.08 4.03
C VAL A 59 5.99 -6.22 4.39
N VAL A 60 5.58 -6.29 5.65
CA VAL A 60 4.62 -7.25 6.18
C VAL A 60 3.29 -6.55 6.43
N ILE A 61 2.22 -7.16 5.91
CA ILE A 61 0.87 -6.58 5.93
C ILE A 61 -0.09 -7.66 6.43
N GLU A 62 -1.02 -7.30 7.32
CA GLU A 62 -2.11 -8.21 7.67
C GLU A 62 -2.97 -8.51 6.43
N GLN A 63 -3.39 -9.76 6.23
CA GLN A 63 -4.13 -10.19 5.04
C GLN A 63 -5.38 -9.33 4.76
N ARG A 64 -6.06 -8.89 5.82
CA ARG A 64 -7.23 -8.00 5.72
C ARG A 64 -6.87 -6.63 5.16
N ASP A 65 -5.74 -6.09 5.57
CA ASP A 65 -5.29 -4.76 5.17
C ASP A 65 -4.67 -4.78 3.78
N TYR A 66 -3.99 -5.87 3.41
CA TYR A 66 -3.58 -6.10 2.03
C TYR A 66 -4.81 -6.10 1.09
N ALA A 67 -5.91 -6.77 1.47
CA ALA A 67 -7.14 -6.75 0.68
C ALA A 67 -7.72 -5.33 0.54
N ARG A 68 -7.66 -4.52 1.59
CA ARG A 68 -8.08 -3.11 1.57
C ARG A 68 -7.22 -2.26 0.63
N LEU A 69 -5.89 -2.39 0.69
CA LEU A 69 -4.96 -1.71 -0.22
C LEU A 69 -5.23 -2.07 -1.69
N VAL A 70 -5.46 -3.35 -1.97
CA VAL A 70 -5.77 -3.83 -3.33
C VAL A 70 -7.13 -3.30 -3.81
N GLU A 71 -8.14 -3.25 -2.95
CA GLU A 71 -9.44 -2.69 -3.31
C GLU A 71 -9.33 -1.20 -3.64
N GLU A 72 -8.59 -0.43 -2.83
CA GLU A 72 -8.39 1.00 -3.07
C GLU A 72 -7.65 1.26 -4.39
N MET A 73 -6.61 0.47 -4.69
CA MET A 73 -5.94 0.51 -6.00
C MET A 73 -6.89 0.24 -7.17
N ARG A 74 -7.84 -0.69 -7.01
CA ARG A 74 -8.86 -0.98 -8.05
C ARG A 74 -9.80 0.21 -8.24
N ARG A 75 -10.22 0.86 -7.14
CA ARG A 75 -11.07 2.06 -7.18
C ARG A 75 -10.37 3.21 -7.91
N LEU A 76 -9.11 3.51 -7.58
CA LEU A 76 -8.32 4.54 -8.25
C LEU A 76 -8.22 4.29 -9.76
N ARG A 77 -7.88 3.06 -10.17
CA ARG A 77 -7.78 2.68 -11.59
C ARG A 77 -9.12 2.80 -12.32
N ALA A 78 -10.23 2.42 -11.69
CA ALA A 78 -11.57 2.54 -12.27
C ALA A 78 -11.99 4.02 -12.46
N SER A 79 -11.62 4.89 -11.51
CA SER A 79 -11.87 6.32 -11.58
C SER A 79 -11.05 7.01 -12.68
N ALA A 80 -9.76 6.67 -12.81
CA ALA A 80 -8.91 7.17 -13.89
C ALA A 80 -9.49 6.85 -15.29
N ARG A 81 -9.96 5.61 -15.50
CA ARG A 81 -10.59 5.19 -16.77
C ARG A 81 -11.89 5.94 -17.09
N ARG A 82 -12.67 6.32 -16.07
CA ARG A 82 -13.90 7.11 -16.25
C ARG A 82 -13.60 8.58 -16.59
N GLY A 83 -12.56 9.16 -15.99
CA GLY A 83 -12.09 10.49 -16.32
C GLY A 83 -11.54 10.61 -17.75
N GLU A 84 -10.86 9.58 -18.24
CA GLU A 84 -10.28 9.56 -19.59
C GLU A 84 -11.35 9.46 -20.70
N LYS A 85 -12.41 8.64 -20.51
CA LYS A 85 -13.52 8.55 -21.47
C LYS A 85 -14.26 9.88 -21.65
N ARG A 86 -14.45 10.65 -20.58
CA ARG A 86 -15.13 11.96 -20.63
C ARG A 86 -14.35 13.04 -21.38
N LYS A 87 -13.03 12.93 -21.50
CA LYS A 87 -12.19 13.90 -22.25
C LYS A 87 -12.13 13.62 -23.75
N ARG A 88 -12.57 12.45 -24.21
CA ARG A 88 -12.55 12.02 -25.62
C ARG A 88 -13.94 12.06 -26.28
N SER A 89 -14.96 12.57 -25.59
CA SER A 89 -16.34 12.73 -26.10
C SER A 89 -16.68 14.19 -26.31
#